data_AF-A0A0W0ZZ97-F1
#
_entry.id   AF-A0A0W0ZZ97-F1
#
_cell.length_a   1.000
_cell.length_b   1.000
_cell.length_c   1.000
_cell.angle_alpha   90.00
_cell.angle_beta   90.00
_cell.angle_gamma   90.00
#
_symmetry.space_group_name_H-M   'P 1'
#
loop_
_entity.id
_entity.type
_entity.pdbx_description
1 polymer ?
#
loop_
_entity_poly.entity_id
_entity_poly.type
_entity_poly.pdbx_seq_one_letter_code
_entity_poly.pdbx_strand_id
1 'polypeptide(L)'
;MNSRKYGAQQKGMSLIEVLIAFVILAIGLLGIASMLIISSKANNSSYAKQAAVQCIYDIFEKIRANYQAAINGNYNISNINSSGTPTLPPSPGVMCNQSPCSSTQLAAYDTWYWLTYDVNKLPSGSGSITSSPAPGAGGNTLITVTVQWDDSLAQNLVGASSAPAPNPNYVQLIVQSQL
;
A
#
# COMPACT_ATOMS: atom_id res chain seq x y z
N MET A 1 15.64 -68.96 36.54
CA MET A 1 15.64 -67.49 36.40
C MET A 1 14.23 -67.05 36.01
N ASN A 2 13.42 -66.58 36.97
CA ASN A 2 12.02 -66.20 36.69
C ASN A 2 11.95 -64.74 36.26
N SER A 3 11.63 -64.52 34.98
CA SER A 3 11.36 -63.20 34.41
C SER A 3 10.00 -62.69 34.88
N ARG A 4 9.98 -61.64 35.71
CA ARG A 4 8.75 -60.91 36.04
C ARG A 4 8.39 -60.00 34.86
N LYS A 5 7.32 -60.34 34.13
CA LYS A 5 6.68 -59.42 33.17
C LYS A 5 5.87 -58.38 33.94
N TYR A 6 6.31 -57.13 33.92
CA TYR A 6 5.51 -56.01 34.41
C TYR A 6 4.44 -55.68 33.36
N GLY A 7 3.19 -56.07 33.62
CA GLY A 7 2.06 -55.68 32.80
C GLY A 7 1.77 -54.19 33.00
N ALA A 8 2.00 -53.37 31.98
CA ALA A 8 1.59 -51.97 32.00
C ALA A 8 0.05 -51.92 32.03
N GLN A 9 -0.53 -51.48 33.14
CA GLN A 9 -1.97 -51.24 33.23
C GLN A 9 -2.33 -50.04 32.35
N GLN A 10 -3.17 -50.25 31.34
CA GLN A 10 -3.82 -49.14 30.64
C GLN A 10 -4.79 -48.45 31.61
N LYS A 11 -4.50 -47.18 31.92
CA LYS A 11 -5.49 -46.30 32.54
C LYS A 11 -6.38 -45.74 31.43
N GLY A 12 -7.67 -46.04 31.47
CA GLY A 12 -8.66 -45.43 30.57
C GLY A 12 -8.80 -43.93 30.87
N MET A 13 -9.12 -43.14 29.84
CA MET A 13 -9.35 -41.70 30.00
C MET A 13 -10.66 -41.43 30.72
N SER A 14 -10.66 -40.48 31.64
CA SER A 14 -11.88 -40.01 32.31
C SER A 14 -12.62 -38.98 31.44
N LEU A 15 -13.95 -38.89 31.54
CA LEU A 15 -14.76 -37.91 30.79
C LEU A 15 -14.33 -36.46 31.10
N ILE A 16 -13.90 -36.19 32.34
CA ILE A 16 -13.37 -34.89 32.74
C ILE A 16 -12.07 -34.53 32.01
N GLU A 17 -11.24 -35.52 31.68
CA GLU A 17 -9.96 -35.33 30.99
C GLU A 17 -10.16 -34.89 29.54
N VAL A 18 -11.15 -35.50 28.87
CA VAL A 18 -11.56 -35.10 27.51
C VAL A 18 -12.17 -33.69 27.51
N LEU A 19 -12.97 -33.33 28.52
CA LEU A 19 -13.54 -31.99 28.66
C LEU A 19 -12.44 -30.93 28.86
N ILE A 20 -11.47 -31.19 29.74
CA ILE A 20 -10.33 -30.29 29.95
C ILE A 20 -9.50 -30.17 28.66
N ALA A 21 -9.23 -31.27 27.96
CA ALA A 21 -8.53 -31.24 26.68
C ALA A 21 -9.27 -30.41 25.62
N PHE A 22 -10.60 -30.51 25.55
CA PHE A 22 -11.43 -29.69 24.66
C PHE A 22 -11.35 -28.20 25.00
N VAL A 23 -11.36 -27.84 26.29
CA VAL A 23 -11.24 -26.43 26.72
C VAL A 23 -9.87 -25.88 26.34
N ILE A 24 -8.79 -26.62 26.60
CA ILE A 24 -7.42 -26.22 26.23
C ILE A 24 -7.31 -26.05 24.71
N LEU A 25 -7.87 -26.99 23.94
CA LEU A 25 -7.89 -26.94 22.48
C LEU A 25 -8.68 -25.73 21.96
N ALA A 26 -9.85 -25.44 22.54
CA ALA A 26 -10.66 -24.28 22.16
C ALA A 26 -9.89 -22.97 22.41
N ILE A 27 -9.23 -22.83 23.56
CA ILE A 27 -8.38 -21.65 23.87
C ILE A 27 -7.21 -21.56 22.88
N GLY A 28 -6.56 -22.67 22.57
CA GLY A 28 -5.46 -22.72 21.59
C GLY A 28 -5.90 -22.27 20.20
N LEU A 29 -7.07 -22.71 19.73
CA LEU A 29 -7.62 -22.32 18.43
C LEU A 29 -7.98 -20.83 18.36
N LEU A 30 -8.53 -20.26 19.44
CA LEU A 30 -8.80 -18.81 19.53
C LEU A 30 -7.49 -17.99 19.46
N GLY A 31 -6.42 -18.50 20.06
CA GLY A 31 -5.08 -17.90 19.95
C GLY A 31 -4.57 -17.87 18.51
N ILE A 32 -4.68 -18.99 17.79
CA ILE A 32 -4.27 -19.10 16.38
C ILE A 32 -5.11 -18.18 15.48
N ALA A 33 -6.44 -18.18 15.65
CA ALA A 33 -7.34 -17.32 14.87
C ALA A 33 -6.97 -15.84 15.02
N SER A 34 -6.64 -15.40 16.24
CA SER A 34 -6.20 -14.03 16.51
C SER A 34 -4.90 -13.70 15.77
N MET A 35 -3.92 -14.62 15.78
CA MET A 35 -2.65 -14.44 15.07
C MET A 35 -2.84 -14.38 13.55
N LEU A 36 -3.72 -15.22 12.98
CA LEU A 36 -4.03 -15.22 11.54
C LEU A 36 -4.61 -13.88 11.09
N ILE A 37 -5.50 -13.28 11.90
CA ILE A 37 -6.08 -11.96 11.59
C ILE A 37 -5.01 -10.86 11.60
N ILE A 38 -4.13 -10.86 12.61
CA ILE A 38 -3.02 -9.89 12.70
C ILE A 38 -2.09 -10.04 11.49
N SER A 39 -1.77 -11.29 11.10
CA SER A 39 -0.93 -11.57 9.93
C SER A 39 -1.57 -11.06 8.63
N SER A 40 -2.88 -11.25 8.44
CA SER A 40 -3.61 -10.75 7.27
C SER A 40 -3.58 -9.21 7.19
N LYS A 41 -3.77 -8.51 8.31
CA LYS A 41 -3.68 -7.04 8.36
C LYS A 41 -2.29 -6.54 7.99
N ALA A 42 -1.25 -7.15 8.56
CA ALA A 42 0.13 -6.81 8.25
C ALA A 42 0.48 -7.06 6.77
N ASN A 43 -0.06 -8.12 6.18
CA ASN A 43 0.09 -8.42 4.76
C ASN A 43 -0.56 -7.34 3.89
N ASN A 44 -1.81 -6.95 4.18
CA ASN A 44 -2.50 -5.89 3.44
C ASN A 44 -1.77 -4.54 3.48
N SER A 45 -1.29 -4.11 4.66
CA SER A 45 -0.48 -2.88 4.77
C SER A 45 0.83 -2.97 3.99
N SER A 46 1.49 -4.13 4.04
CA SER A 46 2.73 -4.38 3.29
C SER A 46 2.50 -4.38 1.78
N TYR A 47 1.36 -4.90 1.32
CA TYR A 47 0.95 -4.88 -0.08
C TYR A 47 0.69 -3.45 -0.56
N ALA A 48 -0.05 -2.64 0.21
CA ALA A 48 -0.28 -1.23 -0.14
C ALA A 48 1.04 -0.43 -0.26
N LYS A 49 1.99 -0.65 0.66
CA LYS A 49 3.33 -0.05 0.58
C LYS A 49 4.09 -0.47 -0.67
N GLN A 50 4.08 -1.76 -1.00
CA GLN A 50 4.73 -2.26 -2.22
C GLN A 50 4.10 -1.68 -3.49
N ALA A 51 2.77 -1.61 -3.54
CA ALA A 51 2.05 -0.98 -4.64
C ALA A 51 2.42 0.52 -4.76
N ALA A 52 2.52 1.25 -3.65
CA ALA A 52 2.93 2.65 -3.66
C ALA A 52 4.35 2.84 -4.19
N VAL A 53 5.29 1.98 -3.78
CA VAL A 53 6.68 1.97 -4.30
C VAL A 53 6.68 1.75 -5.82
N GLN A 54 5.92 0.76 -6.31
CA GLN A 54 5.81 0.48 -7.73
C GLN A 54 5.25 1.69 -8.50
N CYS A 55 4.17 2.31 -8.01
CA CYS A 55 3.57 3.49 -8.62
C CYS A 55 4.56 4.64 -8.74
N ILE A 56 5.43 4.84 -7.75
CA ILE A 56 6.46 5.88 -7.76
C ILE A 56 7.53 5.58 -8.81
N TYR A 57 8.02 4.34 -8.88
CA TYR A 57 9.03 3.98 -9.88
C TYR A 57 8.48 4.10 -11.30
N ASP A 58 7.25 3.63 -11.54
CA ASP A 58 6.62 3.71 -12.87
C ASP A 58 6.52 5.15 -13.38
N ILE A 59 6.16 6.11 -12.52
CA ILE A 59 6.10 7.53 -12.91
C ILE A 59 7.49 8.16 -13.04
N PHE A 60 8.48 7.75 -12.24
CA PHE A 60 9.85 8.24 -12.41
C PHE A 60 10.45 7.80 -13.74
N GLU A 61 10.20 6.58 -14.20
CA GLU A 61 10.69 6.13 -15.51
C GLU A 61 10.06 6.94 -16.66
N LYS A 62 8.77 7.28 -16.55
CA LYS A 62 8.09 8.17 -17.50
C LYS A 62 8.66 9.59 -17.49
N ILE A 63 8.91 10.14 -16.30
CA ILE A 63 9.53 11.45 -16.12
C ILE A 63 10.94 11.48 -16.71
N ARG A 64 11.75 10.44 -16.50
CA ARG A 64 13.09 10.32 -17.10
C ARG A 64 13.03 10.26 -18.62
N ALA A 65 12.08 9.50 -19.17
CA ALA A 65 11.89 9.42 -20.63
C ALA A 65 11.49 10.76 -21.25
N ASN A 66 10.85 11.65 -20.49
CA ASN A 66 10.39 12.96 -20.93
C ASN A 66 10.98 14.10 -20.07
N TYR A 67 12.29 14.02 -19.79
CA TYR A 67 12.96 14.87 -18.81
C TYR A 67 12.83 16.37 -19.09
N GLN A 68 12.81 16.78 -20.36
CA GLN A 68 12.70 18.20 -20.73
C GLN A 68 11.36 18.81 -20.28
N ALA A 69 10.25 18.07 -20.41
CA ALA A 69 8.95 18.49 -19.88
C ALA A 69 8.94 18.52 -18.36
N ALA A 70 9.66 17.60 -17.71
CA ALA A 70 9.78 17.59 -16.25
C ALA A 70 10.55 18.80 -15.73
N ILE A 71 11.68 19.16 -16.35
CA ILE A 71 12.45 20.38 -16.04
C ILE A 71 11.57 21.64 -16.23
N ASN A 72 10.74 21.66 -17.28
CA ASN A 72 9.80 22.74 -17.54
C ASN A 72 8.57 22.73 -16.60
N GLY A 73 8.49 21.79 -15.65
CA GLY A 73 7.39 21.69 -14.69
C GLY A 73 6.08 21.16 -15.25
N ASN A 74 6.07 20.57 -16.45
CA ASN A 74 4.84 20.03 -17.07
C ASN A 74 4.29 18.79 -16.36
N TYR A 75 5.10 18.12 -15.52
CA TYR A 75 4.65 17.04 -14.66
C TYR A 75 4.11 17.53 -13.31
N ASN A 76 4.15 18.85 -13.01
CA ASN A 76 3.71 19.35 -11.71
C ASN A 76 2.20 19.21 -11.54
N ILE A 77 1.78 18.35 -10.63
CA ILE A 77 0.39 18.05 -10.32
C ILE A 77 0.24 17.72 -8.83
N SER A 78 -0.96 17.91 -8.28
CA SER A 78 -1.30 17.40 -6.96
C SER A 78 -2.80 17.12 -6.89
N ASN A 79 -3.16 15.92 -6.44
CA ASN A 79 -4.52 15.61 -6.01
C ASN A 79 -4.59 15.20 -4.52
N ILE A 80 -3.48 15.40 -3.79
CA ILE A 80 -3.46 15.27 -2.33
C ILE A 80 -4.27 16.42 -1.75
N ASN A 81 -5.36 16.10 -1.05
CA ASN A 81 -6.17 17.07 -0.34
C ASN A 81 -6.24 16.74 1.15
N SER A 82 -6.42 17.76 1.98
CA SER A 82 -6.43 17.61 3.45
C SER A 82 -7.76 17.13 4.02
N SER A 83 -8.80 17.00 3.19
CA SER A 83 -10.20 17.01 3.65
C SER A 83 -11.07 15.87 3.13
N GLY A 84 -10.55 14.91 2.34
CA GLY A 84 -11.39 13.81 1.84
C GLY A 84 -10.74 12.90 0.82
N THR A 85 -11.58 12.28 0.00
CA THR A 85 -11.15 11.44 -1.12
C THR A 85 -10.47 12.30 -2.21
N PRO A 86 -9.38 11.81 -2.82
CA PRO A 86 -8.71 12.48 -3.92
C PRO A 86 -9.67 12.67 -5.11
N THR A 87 -9.64 13.84 -5.73
CA THR A 87 -10.34 14.04 -7.01
C THR A 87 -9.46 13.51 -8.13
N LEU A 88 -10.05 12.73 -9.03
CA LEU A 88 -9.33 12.27 -10.22
C LEU A 88 -9.13 13.45 -11.18
N PRO A 89 -7.95 13.58 -11.81
CA PRO A 89 -7.73 14.58 -12.83
C PRO A 89 -8.64 14.33 -14.04
N PRO A 90 -9.08 15.39 -14.75
CA PRO A 90 -9.81 15.22 -16.00
C PRO A 90 -8.94 14.51 -17.04
N SER A 91 -9.58 13.79 -17.97
CA SER A 91 -8.89 13.16 -19.10
C SER A 91 -8.08 14.21 -19.89
N PRO A 92 -6.87 13.87 -20.36
CA PRO A 92 -6.11 14.75 -21.23
C PRO A 92 -6.87 14.92 -22.56
N GLY A 93 -6.66 16.06 -23.21
CA GLY A 93 -7.27 16.35 -24.52
C GLY A 93 -6.71 15.48 -25.66
N VAL A 94 -5.53 14.86 -25.46
CA VAL A 94 -4.92 13.92 -26.39
C VAL A 94 -4.56 12.64 -25.66
N MET A 95 -5.04 11.52 -26.18
CA MET A 95 -4.72 10.18 -25.68
C MET A 95 -3.45 9.67 -26.37
N CYS A 96 -2.32 9.75 -25.67
CA CYS A 96 -0.99 9.46 -26.25
C CYS A 96 -0.75 7.97 -26.56
N ASN A 97 -1.70 7.10 -26.22
CA ASN A 97 -1.74 5.70 -26.67
C ASN A 97 -2.46 5.50 -28.02
N GLN A 98 -3.08 6.54 -28.57
CA GLN A 98 -3.87 6.48 -29.80
C GLN A 98 -3.44 7.53 -30.85
N SER A 99 -2.78 8.60 -30.42
CA SER A 99 -2.31 9.69 -31.28
C SER A 99 -0.89 10.10 -30.89
N PRO A 100 -0.06 10.57 -31.84
CA PRO A 100 1.18 11.26 -31.52
C PRO A 100 0.92 12.42 -30.55
N CYS A 101 1.85 12.61 -29.61
CA CYS A 101 1.80 13.64 -28.59
C CYS A 101 3.07 14.49 -28.60
N SER A 102 2.91 15.79 -28.31
CA SER A 102 4.02 16.64 -27.89
C SER A 102 4.52 16.24 -26.50
N SER A 103 5.74 16.66 -26.15
CA SER A 103 6.33 16.43 -24.82
C SER A 103 5.42 16.89 -23.66
N THR A 104 4.73 18.03 -23.81
CA THR A 104 3.77 18.52 -22.81
C THR A 104 2.48 17.72 -22.78
N GLN A 105 1.97 17.28 -23.93
CA GLN A 105 0.78 16.42 -24.00
C GLN A 105 1.04 15.04 -23.39
N LEU A 106 2.24 14.50 -23.62
CA LEU A 106 2.68 13.25 -23.02
C LEU A 106 2.74 13.34 -21.49
N ALA A 107 3.26 14.44 -20.94
CA ALA A 107 3.28 14.67 -19.50
C ALA A 107 1.87 14.72 -18.89
N ALA A 108 0.92 15.40 -19.56
CA ALA A 108 -0.48 15.43 -19.13
C ALA A 108 -1.14 14.03 -19.17
N TYR A 109 -0.84 13.25 -20.21
CA TYR A 109 -1.33 11.87 -20.31
C TYR A 109 -0.73 10.95 -19.24
N ASP A 110 0.58 11.02 -19.01
CA ASP A 110 1.27 10.21 -18.01
C ASP A 110 0.76 10.48 -16.59
N THR A 111 0.64 11.76 -16.23
CA THR A 111 0.14 12.17 -14.90
C THR A 111 -1.33 11.79 -14.69
N TRP A 112 -2.17 11.94 -15.72
CA TRP A 112 -3.55 11.46 -15.69
C TRP A 112 -3.63 9.95 -15.52
N TYR A 113 -2.87 9.19 -16.32
CA TYR A 113 -2.88 7.74 -16.28
C TYR A 113 -2.41 7.23 -14.91
N TRP A 114 -1.29 7.78 -14.43
CA TRP A 114 -0.73 7.45 -13.12
C TRP A 114 -1.71 7.69 -11.98
N LEU A 115 -2.35 8.85 -11.93
CA LEU A 115 -3.35 9.14 -10.89
C LEU A 115 -4.62 8.27 -11.03
N THR A 116 -5.05 7.97 -12.26
CA THR A 116 -6.31 7.26 -12.54
C THR A 116 -6.20 5.76 -12.35
N TYR A 117 -5.06 5.16 -12.69
CA TYR A 117 -4.89 3.71 -12.75
C TYR A 117 -3.88 3.17 -11.75
N ASP A 118 -2.78 3.88 -11.49
CA ASP A 118 -1.73 3.35 -10.61
C ASP A 118 -2.00 3.73 -9.17
N VAL A 119 -2.13 5.02 -8.89
CA VAL A 119 -2.43 5.54 -7.55
C VAL A 119 -3.81 5.08 -7.06
N ASN A 120 -4.79 4.94 -7.96
CA ASN A 120 -6.14 4.48 -7.63
C ASN A 120 -6.21 2.99 -7.20
N LYS A 121 -5.12 2.22 -7.35
CA LYS A 121 -5.03 0.86 -6.76
C LYS A 121 -4.86 0.90 -5.24
N LEU A 122 -4.46 2.04 -4.69
CA LEU A 122 -4.26 2.25 -3.26
C LEU A 122 -5.56 2.69 -2.58
N PRO A 123 -5.80 2.29 -1.32
CA PRO A 123 -6.98 2.74 -0.57
C PRO A 123 -6.95 4.26 -0.43
N SER A 124 -7.94 4.95 -1.01
CA SER A 124 -7.98 6.43 -1.05
C SER A 124 -6.68 7.06 -1.56
N GLY A 125 -6.06 6.43 -2.56
CA GLY A 125 -4.76 6.82 -3.11
C GLY A 125 -4.77 8.21 -3.74
N SER A 126 -3.82 9.06 -3.33
CA SER A 126 -3.50 10.35 -3.96
C SER A 126 -2.00 10.46 -4.24
N GLY A 127 -1.65 11.38 -5.13
CA GLY A 127 -0.28 11.66 -5.48
C GLY A 127 -0.04 13.13 -5.80
N SER A 128 1.21 13.53 -5.66
CA SER A 128 1.71 14.81 -6.13
C SER A 128 3.08 14.64 -6.76
N ILE A 129 3.36 15.49 -7.73
CA ILE A 129 4.66 15.60 -8.38
C ILE A 129 5.00 17.07 -8.37
N THR A 130 6.19 17.39 -7.86
CA THR A 130 6.70 18.77 -7.85
C THR A 130 8.13 18.80 -8.36
N SER A 131 8.43 19.85 -9.10
CA SER A 131 9.76 20.13 -9.64
C SER A 131 10.30 21.37 -8.95
N SER A 132 11.51 21.29 -8.43
CA SER A 132 12.21 22.42 -7.80
C SER A 132 13.68 22.43 -8.20
N PRO A 133 14.39 23.57 -8.07
CA PRO A 133 15.83 23.59 -8.25
C PRO A 133 16.50 22.63 -7.27
N ALA A 134 17.40 21.78 -7.77
CA ALA A 134 18.15 20.87 -6.92
C ALA A 134 19.11 21.64 -6.01
N PRO A 135 19.29 21.22 -4.75
CA PRO A 135 20.32 21.79 -3.88
C PRO A 135 21.71 21.57 -4.47
N GLY A 136 22.48 22.65 -4.64
CA GLY A 136 23.85 22.62 -5.17
C GLY A 136 24.08 23.53 -6.36
N ALA A 137 25.34 23.72 -6.76
CA ALA A 137 25.74 24.69 -7.78
C ALA A 137 25.49 24.26 -9.25
N GLY A 138 24.77 23.15 -9.47
CA GLY A 138 24.69 22.47 -10.77
C GLY A 138 23.49 22.81 -11.67
N GLY A 139 22.48 23.53 -11.18
CA GLY A 139 21.29 23.88 -11.97
C GLY A 139 20.37 22.69 -12.33
N ASN A 140 20.57 21.51 -11.72
CA ASN A 140 19.73 20.34 -11.92
C ASN A 140 18.32 20.56 -11.37
N THR A 141 17.34 19.80 -11.86
CA THR A 141 15.96 19.84 -11.34
C THR A 141 15.73 18.66 -10.42
N LEU A 142 15.29 18.94 -9.19
CA LEU A 142 14.83 17.94 -8.23
C LEU A 142 13.35 17.67 -8.46
N ILE A 143 13.03 16.43 -8.83
CA ILE A 143 11.67 15.93 -8.92
C ILE A 143 11.33 15.23 -7.62
N THR A 144 10.26 15.67 -6.97
CA THR A 144 9.68 15.04 -5.78
C THR A 144 8.35 14.41 -6.15
N VAL A 145 8.25 13.09 -5.99
CA VAL A 145 6.99 12.36 -6.14
C VAL A 145 6.52 11.95 -4.75
N THR A 146 5.29 12.31 -4.43
CA THR A 146 4.59 11.89 -3.21
C THR A 146 3.42 11.02 -3.58
N VAL A 147 3.27 9.88 -2.90
CA VAL A 147 2.09 9.03 -2.95
C VAL A 147 1.54 8.88 -1.54
N GLN A 148 0.24 9.10 -1.39
CA GLN A 148 -0.49 9.01 -0.13
C GLN A 148 -1.60 7.98 -0.24
N TRP A 149 -1.83 7.19 0.80
CA TRP A 149 -2.97 6.27 0.88
C TRP A 149 -3.45 6.11 2.32
N ASP A 150 -4.68 5.65 2.51
CA ASP A 150 -5.25 5.34 3.82
C ASP A 150 -4.85 3.93 4.27
N ASP A 151 -4.14 3.82 5.39
CA ASP A 151 -3.74 2.55 6.02
C ASP A 151 -4.63 2.19 7.23
N SER A 152 -5.79 2.83 7.37
CA SER A 152 -6.75 2.57 8.47
C SER A 152 -7.19 1.09 8.56
N LEU A 153 -7.27 0.39 7.43
CA LEU A 153 -7.60 -1.04 7.36
C LEU A 153 -6.62 -1.92 8.13
N ALA A 154 -5.36 -1.50 8.27
CA ALA A 154 -4.36 -2.22 9.06
C ALA A 154 -4.56 -2.06 10.58
N GLN A 155 -5.27 -1.02 11.00
CA GLN A 155 -5.41 -0.61 12.42
C GLN A 155 -6.77 -0.93 13.02
N ASN A 156 -7.78 -1.22 12.20
CA ASN A 156 -9.12 -1.54 12.67
C ASN A 156 -9.13 -2.79 13.56
N LEU A 157 -9.91 -2.76 14.65
CA LEU A 157 -10.11 -3.90 15.56
C LEU A 157 -10.90 -5.03 14.87
N VAL A 158 -10.76 -6.26 15.38
CA VAL A 158 -11.58 -7.39 14.90
C VAL A 158 -13.06 -7.09 15.19
N GLY A 159 -13.90 -7.06 14.15
CA GLY A 159 -15.32 -6.73 14.27
C GLY A 159 -15.68 -5.23 14.14
N ALA A 160 -14.69 -4.36 13.90
CA ALA A 160 -14.96 -2.96 13.56
C ALA A 160 -15.54 -2.85 12.15
N SER A 161 -16.52 -1.97 11.95
CA SER A 161 -17.12 -1.69 10.64
C SER A 161 -16.06 -1.27 9.62
N SER A 162 -16.16 -1.73 8.37
CA SER A 162 -15.36 -1.25 7.23
C SER A 162 -15.70 0.17 6.77
N ALA A 163 -16.39 0.94 7.61
CA ALA A 163 -16.69 2.34 7.32
C ALA A 163 -15.37 3.13 7.33
N PRO A 164 -15.20 4.10 6.42
CA PRO A 164 -14.06 5.02 6.45
C PRO A 164 -13.94 5.63 7.85
N ALA A 165 -12.75 5.57 8.45
CA ALA A 165 -12.52 6.16 9.76
C ALA A 165 -12.82 7.67 9.69
N PRO A 166 -13.46 8.26 10.73
CA PRO A 166 -13.68 9.71 10.80
C PRO A 166 -12.39 10.53 10.66
N ASN A 167 -11.26 9.91 11.05
CA ASN A 167 -9.91 10.40 10.82
C ASN A 167 -9.14 9.36 9.99
N PRO A 168 -8.99 9.55 8.67
CA PRO A 168 -8.21 8.63 7.83
C PRO A 168 -6.75 8.58 8.31
N ASN A 169 -6.15 7.39 8.33
CA ASN A 169 -4.74 7.24 8.68
C ASN A 169 -3.91 7.28 7.39
N TYR A 170 -3.65 8.48 6.91
CA TYR A 170 -2.87 8.67 5.71
C TYR A 170 -1.39 8.40 5.94
N VAL A 171 -0.85 7.46 5.18
CA VAL A 171 0.58 7.22 5.05
C VAL A 171 1.06 7.89 3.77
N GLN A 172 2.21 8.54 3.82
CA GLN A 172 2.87 9.14 2.66
C GLN A 172 4.21 8.46 2.39
N LEU A 173 4.47 8.18 1.12
CA LEU A 173 5.77 7.79 0.60
C LEU A 173 6.26 8.92 -0.31
N ILE A 174 7.42 9.48 0.02
CA ILE A 174 8.04 10.57 -0.72
C ILE A 174 9.37 10.08 -1.25
N VAL A 175 9.57 10.18 -2.55
CA VAL A 175 10.83 9.85 -3.22
C VAL A 175 11.26 11.03 -4.06
N GLN A 176 12.55 11.33 -4.01
CA GLN A 176 13.15 12.43 -4.75
C GLN A 176 14.19 11.90 -5.72
N SER A 177 14.25 12.47 -6.91
CA SER A 177 15.30 12.19 -7.88
C SER A 177 15.72 13.46 -8.60
N GLN A 178 17.02 13.58 -8.85
CA GLN A 178 17.57 14.66 -9.66
C GLN A 178 17.58 14.23 -11.13
N LEU A 179 17.13 15.13 -12.00
CA LEU A 179 17.26 15.03 -13.45
C LEU A 179 18.48 15.82 -13.93
#